data_AF-A0AAV9TTC2-F1
#
_entry.id   AF-A0AAV9TTC2-F1
#
_cell.length_a   1.000
_cell.length_b   1.000
_cell.length_c   1.000
_cell.angle_alpha   90.00
_cell.angle_beta   90.00
_cell.angle_gamma   90.00
#
_symmetry.space_group_name_H-M   'P 1'
#
loop_
_entity.id
_entity.type
_entity.pdbx_description
1 polymer ?
#
loop_
_entity_poly.entity_id
_entity_poly.type
_entity_poly.pdbx_seq_one_letter_code
_entity_poly.pdbx_strand_id
1 'polypeptide(L)'
;MPNTRDRKVLRTDDVVNLKEEEKRKLLAEHLPDGPPEDTQRQWRDDDIPPKGRFGLRRALRSKLHLAVYMILHAFFSLYIRIRQAWHLVCYHVSSILFYHHRTPEYIERDVVALKRKPKHLSVILKREAGGRHGAELERLVAEAAEVAVWCVCAKIPVLTVYERTGLLKHYLPHLQQSIIQKSRSYFGRHQPALTVAMPHADEVLESPAHGDFVRDDPRHLKVLFISAEDGRDSMVDLTRTLAEMSQKGKLHPRDISTDLIDAELSEGIMPEPDLLISFAPYVDLDGYPPWPIRLTEIFCLPDNQGVGYQVFLRALNNYANAQFRKGK
;
A
#
# COMPACT_ATOMS: atom_id res chain seq x y z
N MET A 1 18.13 38.27 -6.41
CA MET A 1 17.21 38.04 -5.27
C MET A 1 15.83 38.53 -5.69
N PRO A 2 14.75 37.74 -5.50
CA PRO A 2 13.42 38.13 -5.96
C PRO A 2 12.93 39.38 -5.22
N ASN A 3 12.29 40.29 -5.96
CA ASN A 3 11.77 41.55 -5.46
C ASN A 3 10.65 41.30 -4.44
N THR A 4 10.59 42.09 -3.36
CA THR A 4 9.69 41.87 -2.22
C THR A 4 8.20 41.95 -2.60
N ARG A 5 7.91 42.58 -3.73
CA ARG A 5 6.56 42.71 -4.31
C ARG A 5 6.10 41.41 -4.99
N ASP A 6 6.97 40.76 -5.75
CA ASP A 6 6.63 39.55 -6.51
C ASP A 6 6.42 38.35 -5.58
N ARG A 7 7.18 38.31 -4.46
CA ARG A 7 6.95 37.35 -3.36
C ARG A 7 5.61 37.51 -2.66
N LYS A 8 5.03 38.72 -2.64
CA LYS A 8 3.68 38.93 -2.06
C LYS A 8 2.60 38.46 -3.01
N VAL A 9 2.78 38.69 -4.32
CA VAL A 9 1.82 38.30 -5.36
C VAL A 9 1.68 36.77 -5.46
N LEU A 10 2.80 36.03 -5.39
CA LEU A 10 2.81 34.55 -5.35
C LEU A 10 2.28 33.95 -4.04
N ARG A 11 2.09 34.75 -2.99
CA ARG A 11 1.70 34.28 -1.65
C ARG A 11 0.21 34.52 -1.35
N THR A 12 -0.45 35.36 -2.15
CA THR A 12 -1.88 35.63 -2.06
C THR A 12 -2.56 35.03 -3.29
N ASP A 13 -2.90 33.76 -3.22
CA ASP A 13 -3.57 33.04 -4.33
C ASP A 13 -4.98 33.59 -4.66
N ASP A 14 -5.54 34.49 -3.83
CA ASP A 14 -6.97 34.84 -3.91
C ASP A 14 -7.35 36.31 -4.17
N VAL A 15 -6.41 37.26 -4.41
CA VAL A 15 -6.81 38.69 -4.48
C VAL A 15 -6.36 39.44 -5.74
N VAL A 16 -5.52 38.86 -6.60
CA VAL A 16 -5.10 39.55 -7.84
C VAL A 16 -5.46 38.70 -9.05
N ASN A 17 -6.55 39.07 -9.73
CA ASN A 17 -6.90 38.58 -11.08
C ASN A 17 -5.83 39.06 -12.08
N LEU A 18 -4.67 38.42 -12.06
CA LEU A 18 -3.62 38.60 -13.06
C LEU A 18 -4.11 38.01 -14.38
N LYS A 19 -3.98 38.78 -15.47
CA LYS A 19 -4.24 38.25 -16.81
C LYS A 19 -3.25 37.11 -17.08
N GLU A 20 -3.67 36.09 -17.85
CA GLU A 20 -2.81 34.94 -18.19
C GLU A 20 -1.42 35.37 -18.71
N GLU A 21 -1.36 36.47 -19.45
CA GLU A 21 -0.13 37.03 -20.00
C GLU A 21 0.84 37.53 -18.91
N GLU A 22 0.33 38.15 -17.85
CA GLU A 22 1.13 38.62 -16.71
C GLU A 22 1.64 37.44 -15.90
N LYS A 23 0.82 36.40 -15.74
CA LYS A 23 1.22 35.14 -15.08
C LYS A 23 2.34 34.44 -15.86
N ARG A 24 2.21 34.38 -17.19
CA ARG A 24 3.25 33.81 -18.08
C ARG A 24 4.55 34.62 -18.01
N LYS A 25 4.45 35.94 -17.91
CA LYS A 25 5.62 36.83 -17.82
C LYS A 25 6.37 36.65 -16.50
N LEU A 26 5.65 36.58 -15.38
CA LEU A 26 6.23 36.29 -14.05
C LEU A 26 6.88 34.91 -13.99
N LEU A 27 6.28 33.91 -14.64
CA LEU A 27 6.87 32.56 -14.75
C LEU A 27 8.14 32.58 -15.62
N ALA A 28 8.12 33.27 -16.76
CA ALA A 28 9.26 33.38 -17.67
C ALA A 28 10.48 34.07 -17.02
N GLU A 29 10.25 35.06 -16.16
CA GLU A 29 11.30 35.79 -15.43
C GLU A 29 11.97 34.97 -14.30
N HIS A 30 11.36 33.84 -13.92
CA HIS A 30 11.86 32.96 -12.86
C HIS A 30 12.22 31.56 -13.33
N LEU A 31 12.02 31.27 -14.62
CA LEU A 31 12.58 30.08 -15.26
C LEU A 31 14.10 30.29 -15.42
N PRO A 32 14.94 29.27 -15.16
CA PRO A 32 16.36 29.36 -15.43
C PRO A 32 16.59 29.67 -16.91
N ASP A 33 17.58 30.52 -17.21
CA ASP A 33 18.02 30.76 -18.58
C ASP A 33 18.22 29.41 -19.27
N GLY A 34 17.54 29.22 -20.41
CA GLY A 34 17.69 28.03 -21.21
C GLY A 34 19.18 27.80 -21.52
N PRO A 35 19.59 26.54 -21.75
CA PRO A 35 20.97 26.24 -22.08
C PRO A 35 21.46 27.17 -23.20
N PRO A 36 22.73 27.64 -23.14
CA PRO A 36 23.28 28.61 -24.10
C PRO A 36 23.04 28.15 -25.54
N GLU A 37 22.88 29.14 -26.43
CA GLU A 37 22.48 29.11 -27.84
C GLU A 37 23.26 28.18 -28.81
N ASP A 38 23.85 27.08 -28.34
CA ASP A 38 24.37 26.00 -29.22
C ASP A 38 23.29 24.96 -29.59
N THR A 39 22.04 25.17 -29.14
CA THR A 39 20.90 24.28 -29.43
C THR A 39 19.92 24.80 -30.49
N GLN A 40 20.15 25.98 -31.08
CA GLN A 40 19.42 26.40 -32.29
C GLN A 40 20.12 25.91 -33.58
N ARG A 41 20.44 24.62 -33.66
CA ARG A 41 20.33 23.95 -34.96
C ARG A 41 18.84 23.81 -35.26
N GLN A 42 18.27 24.89 -35.76
CA GLN A 42 17.00 24.87 -36.47
C GLN A 42 17.19 23.82 -37.57
N TRP A 43 16.53 22.66 -37.41
CA TRP A 43 16.59 21.58 -38.39
C TRP A 43 16.18 22.21 -39.72
N ARG A 44 17.12 22.41 -40.65
CA ARG A 44 16.75 22.84 -42.00
C ARG A 44 15.93 21.70 -42.58
N ASP A 45 14.90 21.99 -43.37
CA ASP A 45 14.16 20.93 -44.08
C ASP A 45 15.11 20.06 -44.96
N ASP A 46 16.31 20.58 -45.28
CA ASP A 46 17.41 19.87 -45.94
C ASP A 46 18.14 18.83 -45.06
N ASP A 47 18.02 18.90 -43.72
CA ASP A 47 18.57 17.92 -42.77
C ASP A 47 17.63 16.71 -42.56
N ILE A 48 16.44 16.72 -43.17
CA ILE A 48 15.54 15.57 -43.19
C ILE A 48 16.15 14.56 -44.17
N PRO A 49 16.62 13.38 -43.70
CA PRO A 49 17.19 12.40 -44.60
C PRO A 49 16.14 12.07 -45.68
N PRO A 50 16.51 12.07 -46.98
CA PRO A 50 15.56 11.85 -48.05
C PRO A 50 14.79 10.56 -47.76
N LYS A 51 13.45 10.60 -47.86
CA LYS A 51 12.58 9.44 -47.63
C LYS A 51 13.14 8.25 -48.41
N GLY A 52 13.88 7.40 -47.71
CA GLY A 52 14.67 6.34 -48.33
C GLY A 52 13.71 5.45 -49.11
N ARG A 53 13.94 5.37 -50.43
CA ARG A 53 13.23 4.49 -51.36
C ARG A 53 12.99 3.14 -50.66
N PHE A 54 11.72 2.74 -50.58
CA PHE A 54 11.24 1.53 -49.92
C PHE A 54 12.16 0.33 -50.21
N GLY A 55 13.10 0.09 -49.30
CA GLY A 55 14.07 -0.98 -49.43
C GLY A 55 13.45 -2.24 -48.86
N LEU A 56 13.16 -3.22 -49.73
CA LEU A 56 12.70 -4.55 -49.33
C LEU A 56 13.53 -5.12 -48.16
N ARG A 57 14.83 -4.82 -48.11
CA ARG A 57 15.76 -5.19 -47.01
C ARG A 57 15.44 -4.53 -45.66
N ARG A 58 15.01 -3.27 -45.62
CA ARG A 58 14.60 -2.57 -44.39
C ARG A 58 13.26 -3.10 -43.89
N ALA A 59 12.33 -3.36 -44.82
CA ALA A 59 11.08 -4.05 -44.52
C ALA A 59 11.34 -5.48 -44.02
N LEU A 60 12.21 -6.25 -44.66
CA LEU A 60 12.59 -7.61 -44.26
C LEU A 60 13.26 -7.63 -42.87
N ARG A 61 14.17 -6.67 -42.60
CA ARG A 61 14.80 -6.51 -41.29
C ARG A 61 13.79 -6.11 -40.21
N SER A 62 12.87 -5.21 -40.52
CA SER A 62 11.76 -4.86 -39.61
C SER A 62 10.84 -6.05 -39.34
N LYS A 63 10.49 -6.83 -40.37
CA LYS A 63 9.70 -8.07 -40.23
C LYS A 63 10.48 -9.14 -39.44
N LEU A 64 11.80 -9.23 -39.59
CA LEU A 64 12.65 -10.11 -38.79
C LEU A 64 12.72 -9.66 -37.33
N HIS A 65 12.91 -8.37 -37.04
CA HIS A 65 12.83 -7.86 -35.66
C HIS A 65 11.48 -8.14 -35.02
N LEU A 66 10.38 -7.97 -35.78
CA LEU A 66 9.04 -8.31 -35.31
C LEU A 66 8.89 -9.82 -35.08
N ALA A 67 9.40 -10.66 -35.98
CA ALA A 67 9.36 -12.11 -35.83
C ALA A 67 10.15 -12.57 -34.60
N VAL A 68 11.37 -12.05 -34.41
CA VAL A 68 12.18 -12.32 -33.22
C VAL A 68 11.47 -11.85 -31.95
N TYR A 69 10.89 -10.65 -31.96
CA TYR A 69 10.10 -10.14 -30.84
C TYR A 69 8.91 -11.06 -30.52
N MET A 70 8.16 -11.49 -31.55
CA MET A 70 7.00 -12.38 -31.38
C MET A 70 7.41 -13.76 -30.85
N ILE A 71 8.52 -14.32 -31.35
CA ILE A 71 9.06 -15.60 -30.89
C ILE A 71 9.49 -15.49 -29.41
N LEU A 72 10.28 -14.46 -29.08
CA LEU A 72 10.73 -14.19 -27.73
C LEU A 72 9.53 -13.99 -26.78
N HIS A 73 8.57 -13.16 -27.18
CA HIS A 73 7.34 -12.91 -26.42
C HIS A 73 6.50 -14.19 -26.25
N ALA A 74 6.42 -15.05 -27.27
CA ALA A 74 5.72 -16.33 -27.18
C ALA A 74 6.41 -17.28 -26.19
N PHE A 75 7.74 -17.40 -26.24
CA PHE A 75 8.51 -18.21 -25.28
C PHE A 75 8.36 -17.69 -23.84
N PHE A 76 8.53 -16.38 -23.62
CA PHE A 76 8.34 -15.80 -22.29
C PHE A 76 6.91 -15.93 -21.80
N SER A 77 5.91 -15.71 -22.67
CA SER A 77 4.49 -15.89 -22.32
C SER A 77 4.20 -17.34 -21.93
N LEU A 78 4.73 -18.31 -22.69
CA LEU A 78 4.56 -19.73 -22.39
C LEU A 78 5.22 -20.09 -21.05
N TYR A 79 6.46 -19.66 -20.84
CA TYR A 79 7.17 -19.87 -19.58
C TYR A 79 6.44 -19.29 -18.38
N ILE A 80 6.00 -18.02 -18.47
CA ILE A 80 5.28 -17.34 -17.38
C ILE A 80 3.97 -18.07 -17.07
N ARG A 81 3.20 -18.47 -18.09
CA ARG A 81 1.94 -19.22 -17.89
C ARG A 81 2.17 -20.59 -17.27
N ILE A 82 3.20 -21.33 -17.70
CA ILE A 82 3.56 -22.62 -17.11
C ILE A 82 3.96 -22.44 -15.64
N ARG A 83 4.80 -21.44 -15.34
CA ARG A 83 5.22 -21.13 -13.97
C ARG A 83 4.04 -20.75 -13.08
N GLN A 84 3.16 -19.88 -13.56
CA GLN A 84 1.95 -19.47 -12.86
C GLN A 84 1.01 -20.66 -12.62
N ALA A 85 0.78 -21.51 -13.62
CA ALA A 85 -0.04 -22.71 -13.47
C ALA A 85 0.57 -23.69 -12.45
N TRP A 86 1.89 -23.90 -12.51
CA TRP A 86 2.61 -24.73 -11.55
C TRP A 86 2.47 -24.19 -10.13
N HIS A 87 2.76 -22.91 -9.90
CA HIS A 87 2.62 -22.28 -8.60
C HIS A 87 1.18 -22.31 -8.09
N LEU A 88 0.20 -22.02 -8.95
CA LEU A 88 -1.21 -22.09 -8.61
C LEU A 88 -1.60 -23.49 -8.11
N VAL A 89 -1.21 -24.53 -8.85
CA VAL A 89 -1.46 -25.93 -8.46
C VAL A 89 -0.72 -26.27 -7.16
N CYS A 90 0.57 -25.95 -7.04
CA CYS A 90 1.33 -26.23 -5.83
C CYS A 90 0.75 -25.51 -4.61
N TYR A 91 0.35 -24.24 -4.74
CA TYR A 91 -0.26 -23.47 -3.65
C TYR A 91 -1.65 -23.98 -3.30
N HIS A 92 -2.47 -24.37 -4.27
CA HIS A 92 -3.77 -24.99 -3.99
C HIS A 92 -3.63 -26.36 -3.33
N VAL A 93 -2.76 -27.23 -3.83
CA VAL A 93 -2.51 -28.55 -3.23
C VAL A 93 -1.97 -28.38 -1.81
N SER A 94 -1.03 -27.45 -1.61
CA SER A 94 -0.49 -27.15 -0.30
C SER A 94 -1.56 -26.56 0.63
N SER A 95 -2.36 -25.61 0.15
CA SER A 95 -3.49 -25.05 0.91
C SER A 95 -4.46 -26.16 1.31
N ILE A 96 -4.90 -27.00 0.38
CA ILE A 96 -5.79 -28.12 0.67
C ILE A 96 -5.12 -29.07 1.68
N LEU A 97 -3.93 -29.58 1.42
CA LEU A 97 -3.29 -30.57 2.31
C LEU A 97 -3.07 -30.07 3.73
N PHE A 98 -2.70 -28.80 3.91
CA PHE A 98 -2.33 -28.26 5.22
C PHE A 98 -3.42 -27.41 5.90
N TYR A 99 -4.50 -27.02 5.20
CA TYR A 99 -5.53 -26.10 5.73
C TYR A 99 -6.84 -26.80 6.17
N HIS A 100 -6.84 -28.11 6.39
CA HIS A 100 -8.05 -28.83 6.84
C HIS A 100 -8.44 -28.56 8.30
N HIS A 101 -7.63 -27.86 9.08
CA HIS A 101 -7.90 -27.61 10.49
C HIS A 101 -7.97 -26.11 10.77
N ARG A 102 -9.18 -25.55 10.68
CA ARG A 102 -9.53 -24.18 11.15
C ARG A 102 -9.58 -24.13 12.68
N THR A 103 -8.51 -24.58 13.32
CA THR A 103 -8.41 -24.69 14.78
C THR A 103 -7.35 -23.71 15.28
N PRO A 104 -7.67 -22.85 16.25
CA PRO A 104 -6.74 -21.85 16.77
C PRO A 104 -5.47 -22.48 17.34
N GLU A 105 -5.56 -23.67 17.95
CA GLU A 105 -4.42 -24.39 18.54
C GLU A 105 -3.35 -24.76 17.51
N TYR A 106 -3.79 -25.10 16.29
CA TYR A 106 -2.87 -25.43 15.20
C TYR A 106 -2.06 -24.21 14.77
N ILE A 107 -2.75 -23.07 14.59
CA ILE A 107 -2.11 -21.81 14.22
C ILE A 107 -1.16 -21.35 15.32
N GLU A 108 -1.56 -21.48 16.59
CA GLU A 108 -0.70 -21.17 17.72
C GLU A 108 0.57 -22.03 17.71
N ARG A 109 0.44 -23.35 17.51
CA ARG A 109 1.59 -24.27 17.46
C ARG A 109 2.58 -23.89 16.36
N ASP A 110 2.09 -23.55 15.17
CA ASP A 110 2.93 -23.18 14.03
C ASP A 110 3.69 -21.86 14.27
N VAL A 111 3.10 -20.96 15.06
CA VAL A 111 3.63 -19.61 15.34
C VAL A 111 4.47 -19.58 16.62
N VAL A 112 4.34 -20.55 17.54
CA VAL A 112 5.11 -20.64 18.80
C VAL A 112 6.60 -20.86 18.55
N ALA A 113 6.98 -21.59 17.48
CA ALA A 113 8.38 -21.85 17.16
C ALA A 113 9.12 -20.63 16.55
N LEU A 114 8.42 -19.54 16.25
CA LEU A 114 9.02 -18.35 15.63
C LEU A 114 9.84 -17.56 16.65
N LYS A 115 11.08 -17.22 16.26
CA LYS A 115 12.03 -16.47 17.11
C LYS A 115 11.52 -15.09 17.53
N ARG A 116 10.71 -14.45 16.69
CA ARG A 116 10.09 -13.15 16.91
C ARG A 116 8.81 -13.04 16.09
N LYS A 117 7.92 -12.14 16.51
CA LYS A 117 6.63 -11.86 15.85
C LYS A 117 6.48 -10.35 15.68
N PRO A 118 5.83 -9.89 14.60
CA PRO A 118 5.51 -8.48 14.44
C PRO A 118 4.50 -8.07 15.52
N LYS A 119 4.66 -6.88 16.09
CA LYS A 119 3.67 -6.25 16.97
C LYS A 119 2.57 -5.58 16.16
N HIS A 120 2.95 -5.02 15.02
CA HIS A 120 2.01 -4.44 14.06
C HIS A 120 2.17 -5.10 12.69
N LEU A 121 1.14 -5.81 12.26
CA LEU A 121 1.06 -6.38 10.92
C LEU A 121 0.19 -5.48 10.03
N SER A 122 0.63 -5.22 8.81
CA SER A 122 -0.23 -4.65 7.79
C SER A 122 -0.36 -5.54 6.57
N VAL A 123 -1.51 -5.47 5.90
CA VAL A 123 -1.81 -6.27 4.71
C VAL A 123 -2.41 -5.40 3.60
N ILE A 124 -2.03 -5.69 2.37
CA ILE A 124 -2.60 -5.07 1.17
C ILE A 124 -3.57 -6.06 0.54
N LEU A 125 -4.85 -5.68 0.51
CA LEU A 125 -5.90 -6.44 -0.17
C LEU A 125 -6.24 -5.73 -1.49
N LYS A 126 -6.05 -6.45 -2.59
CA LYS A 126 -6.34 -5.94 -3.93
C LYS A 126 -7.69 -6.39 -4.44
N ARG A 127 -8.29 -5.48 -5.18
CA ARG A 127 -9.49 -5.71 -5.98
C ARG A 127 -9.18 -6.59 -7.18
N GLU A 128 -10.08 -7.51 -7.50
CA GLU A 128 -9.98 -8.35 -8.69
C GLU A 128 -10.55 -7.60 -9.90
N ALA A 129 -9.76 -7.50 -10.97
CA ALA A 129 -10.19 -6.82 -12.18
C ALA A 129 -11.37 -7.56 -12.83
N GLY A 130 -12.56 -6.94 -12.81
CA GLY A 130 -13.77 -7.43 -13.48
C GLY A 130 -14.82 -8.09 -12.58
N GLY A 131 -14.62 -8.09 -11.26
CA GLY A 131 -15.62 -8.56 -10.29
C GLY A 131 -16.88 -7.68 -10.24
N ARG A 132 -18.04 -8.29 -9.93
CA ARG A 132 -19.23 -7.52 -9.55
C ARG A 132 -18.97 -6.87 -8.19
N HIS A 133 -19.28 -5.58 -8.08
CA HIS A 133 -18.97 -4.77 -6.90
C HIS A 133 -19.35 -5.42 -5.55
N GLY A 134 -20.56 -5.98 -5.44
CA GLY A 134 -21.02 -6.63 -4.20
C GLY A 134 -20.28 -7.93 -3.85
N ALA A 135 -20.05 -8.81 -4.83
CA ALA A 135 -19.33 -10.06 -4.59
C ALA A 135 -17.86 -9.83 -4.22
N GLU A 136 -17.27 -8.78 -4.78
CA GLU A 136 -15.91 -8.37 -4.46
C GLU A 136 -15.80 -7.81 -3.03
N LEU A 137 -16.77 -6.99 -2.61
CA LEU A 137 -16.85 -6.49 -1.24
C LEU A 137 -16.94 -7.65 -0.24
N GLU A 138 -17.85 -8.60 -0.47
CA GLU A 138 -18.00 -9.78 0.38
C GLU A 138 -16.70 -10.59 0.48
N ARG A 139 -15.99 -10.77 -0.65
CA ARG A 139 -14.67 -11.43 -0.67
C ARG A 139 -13.66 -10.67 0.19
N LEU A 140 -13.49 -9.37 0.00
CA LEU A 140 -12.53 -8.56 0.75
C LEU A 140 -12.85 -8.54 2.25
N VAL A 141 -14.14 -8.45 2.60
CA VAL A 141 -14.62 -8.54 3.99
C VAL A 141 -14.28 -9.90 4.60
N ALA A 142 -14.52 -10.99 3.87
CA ALA A 142 -14.19 -12.34 4.34
C ALA A 142 -12.68 -12.56 4.49
N GLU A 143 -11.88 -12.05 3.57
CA GLU A 143 -10.41 -12.12 3.60
C GLU A 143 -9.82 -11.30 4.76
N ALA A 144 -10.29 -10.07 4.96
CA ALA A 144 -9.89 -9.23 6.10
C ALA A 144 -10.24 -9.91 7.43
N ALA A 145 -11.43 -10.53 7.53
CA ALA A 145 -11.84 -11.28 8.70
C ALA A 145 -10.98 -12.53 8.94
N GLU A 146 -10.55 -13.24 7.89
CA GLU A 146 -9.64 -14.38 8.02
C GLU A 146 -8.27 -13.96 8.55
N VAL A 147 -7.68 -12.91 7.98
CA VAL A 147 -6.39 -12.38 8.45
C VAL A 147 -6.49 -11.88 9.89
N ALA A 148 -7.59 -11.20 10.25
CA ALA A 148 -7.82 -10.74 11.63
C ALA A 148 -7.79 -11.92 12.62
N VAL A 149 -8.50 -13.01 12.32
CA VAL A 149 -8.49 -14.19 13.19
C VAL A 149 -7.09 -14.82 13.26
N TRP A 150 -6.37 -14.92 12.14
CA TRP A 150 -5.00 -15.41 12.15
C TRP A 150 -4.07 -14.55 13.02
N CYS A 151 -4.25 -13.23 13.04
CA CYS A 151 -3.54 -12.33 13.94
C CYS A 151 -3.85 -12.60 15.42
N VAL A 152 -5.12 -12.82 15.77
CA VAL A 152 -5.52 -13.20 17.15
C VAL A 152 -4.84 -14.51 17.57
N CYS A 153 -4.87 -15.53 16.71
CA CYS A 153 -4.20 -16.81 16.97
C CYS A 153 -2.69 -16.64 17.10
N ALA A 154 -2.07 -15.83 16.23
CA ALA A 154 -0.63 -15.57 16.25
C ALA A 154 -0.17 -14.71 17.45
N LYS A 155 -1.10 -14.10 18.19
CA LYS A 155 -0.88 -13.09 19.25
C LYS A 155 -0.25 -11.81 18.72
N ILE A 156 -0.73 -11.34 17.57
CA ILE A 156 -0.37 -10.05 16.97
C ILE A 156 -1.44 -9.03 17.37
N PRO A 157 -1.09 -7.96 18.12
CA PRO A 157 -2.09 -7.07 18.72
C PRO A 157 -2.67 -6.02 17.76
N VAL A 158 -1.95 -5.67 16.69
CA VAL A 158 -2.41 -4.64 15.73
C VAL A 158 -2.37 -5.19 14.31
N LEU A 159 -3.49 -5.06 13.60
CA LEU A 159 -3.64 -5.36 12.18
C LEU A 159 -4.09 -4.11 11.43
N THR A 160 -3.37 -3.71 10.39
CA THR A 160 -3.82 -2.67 9.45
C THR A 160 -4.14 -3.28 8.10
N VAL A 161 -5.38 -3.13 7.63
CA VAL A 161 -5.85 -3.58 6.33
C VAL A 161 -5.92 -2.40 5.38
N TYR A 162 -5.16 -2.46 4.30
CA TYR A 162 -5.16 -1.46 3.23
C TYR A 162 -5.93 -1.96 2.01
N GLU A 163 -6.85 -1.13 1.55
CA GLU A 163 -7.53 -1.26 0.26
C GLU A 163 -7.54 0.10 -0.44
N ARG A 164 -7.01 0.15 -1.67
CA ARG A 164 -6.74 1.41 -2.38
C ARG A 164 -7.95 2.34 -2.48
N THR A 165 -9.13 1.81 -2.81
CA THR A 165 -10.31 2.63 -3.14
C THR A 165 -11.06 3.17 -1.92
N GLY A 166 -10.76 2.67 -0.71
CA GLY A 166 -11.45 3.04 0.52
C GLY A 166 -12.81 2.38 0.68
N LEU A 167 -13.12 1.35 -0.12
CA LEU A 167 -14.41 0.67 -0.10
C LEU A 167 -14.73 0.11 1.29
N LEU A 168 -13.73 -0.47 1.97
CA LEU A 168 -13.87 -1.06 3.29
C LEU A 168 -14.29 -0.05 4.37
N LYS A 169 -13.90 1.22 4.23
CA LYS A 169 -14.23 2.28 5.19
C LYS A 169 -15.73 2.55 5.28
N HIS A 170 -16.47 2.36 4.18
CA HIS A 170 -17.92 2.58 4.16
C HIS A 170 -18.74 1.45 4.82
N TYR A 171 -18.11 0.31 5.13
CA TYR A 171 -18.80 -0.88 5.64
C TYR A 171 -18.20 -1.37 6.97
N LEU A 172 -17.68 -0.47 7.80
CA LEU A 172 -17.02 -0.83 9.07
C LEU A 172 -17.90 -1.68 10.02
N PRO A 173 -19.19 -1.38 10.27
CA PRO A 173 -20.00 -2.22 11.15
C PRO A 173 -20.15 -3.65 10.61
N HIS A 174 -20.26 -3.79 9.29
CA HIS A 174 -20.34 -5.09 8.63
C HIS A 174 -19.02 -5.86 8.71
N LEU A 175 -17.88 -5.18 8.55
CA LEU A 175 -16.55 -5.76 8.74
C LEU A 175 -16.34 -6.26 10.16
N GLN A 176 -16.71 -5.44 11.16
CA GLN A 176 -16.62 -5.82 12.56
C GLN A 176 -17.46 -7.07 12.83
N GLN A 177 -18.72 -7.10 12.39
CA GLN A 177 -19.58 -8.28 12.52
C GLN A 177 -18.99 -9.52 11.85
N SER A 178 -18.41 -9.38 10.66
CA SER A 178 -17.74 -10.47 9.95
C SER A 178 -16.52 -11.00 10.71
N ILE A 179 -15.68 -10.12 11.25
CA ILE A 179 -14.53 -10.49 12.11
C ILE A 179 -15.01 -11.24 13.35
N ILE A 180 -16.07 -10.75 14.01
CA ILE A 180 -16.65 -11.39 15.20
C ILE A 180 -17.22 -12.77 14.85
N GLN A 181 -17.96 -12.89 13.75
CA GLN A 181 -18.53 -14.15 13.29
C GLN A 181 -17.44 -15.17 12.94
N LYS A 182 -16.36 -14.72 12.28
CA LYS A 182 -15.20 -15.56 11.97
C LYS A 182 -14.45 -15.96 13.24
N SER A 183 -14.31 -15.05 14.20
CA SER A 183 -13.72 -15.36 15.50
C SER A 183 -14.54 -16.41 16.25
N ARG A 184 -15.87 -16.35 16.20
CA ARG A 184 -16.76 -17.40 16.78
C ARG A 184 -16.56 -18.76 16.12
N SER A 185 -16.30 -18.81 14.82
CA SER A 185 -16.09 -20.10 14.15
C SER A 185 -14.76 -20.76 14.53
N TYR A 186 -13.76 -20.00 14.95
CA TYR A 186 -12.46 -20.52 15.43
C TYR A 186 -12.44 -20.77 16.94
N PHE A 187 -12.90 -19.81 17.74
CA PHE A 187 -12.77 -19.84 19.20
C PHE A 187 -14.07 -20.24 19.92
N GLY A 188 -15.14 -20.51 19.17
CA GLY A 188 -16.44 -20.91 19.73
C GLY A 188 -17.06 -19.82 20.60
N ARG A 189 -17.18 -20.10 21.90
CA ARG A 189 -17.78 -19.21 22.90
C ARG A 189 -16.81 -18.18 23.46
N HIS A 190 -15.51 -18.37 23.24
CA HIS A 190 -14.46 -17.48 23.73
C HIS A 190 -14.22 -16.43 22.64
N GLN A 191 -14.39 -15.14 22.95
CA GLN A 191 -14.17 -14.06 21.98
C GLN A 191 -13.08 -13.11 22.48
N PRO A 192 -12.07 -12.80 21.64
CA PRO A 192 -11.08 -11.77 21.99
C PRO A 192 -11.73 -10.38 22.02
N ALA A 193 -11.10 -9.45 22.73
CA ALA A 193 -11.48 -8.04 22.61
C ALA A 193 -11.07 -7.52 21.23
N LEU A 194 -11.96 -6.77 20.59
CA LEU A 194 -11.75 -6.25 19.23
C LEU A 194 -12.07 -4.76 19.21
N THR A 195 -11.13 -3.97 18.70
CA THR A 195 -11.36 -2.57 18.36
C THR A 195 -11.16 -2.40 16.87
N VAL A 196 -12.18 -1.91 16.17
CA VAL A 196 -12.14 -1.58 14.74
C VAL A 196 -12.18 -0.07 14.61
N ALA A 197 -11.22 0.50 13.89
CA ALA A 197 -11.15 1.93 13.64
C ALA A 197 -10.67 2.23 12.21
N MET A 198 -10.88 3.46 11.77
CA MET A 198 -10.28 4.02 10.57
C MET A 198 -9.71 5.41 10.89
N PRO A 199 -8.68 5.87 10.17
CA PRO A 199 -8.18 7.24 10.29
C PRO A 199 -9.30 8.26 10.13
N HIS A 200 -9.21 9.35 10.89
CA HIS A 200 -10.10 10.52 10.77
C HIS A 200 -11.60 10.27 11.06
N ALA A 201 -11.98 9.08 11.53
CA ALA A 201 -13.35 8.82 11.98
C ALA A 201 -13.47 8.89 13.49
N ASP A 202 -14.50 9.59 13.97
CA ASP A 202 -14.85 9.61 15.39
C ASP A 202 -15.44 8.27 15.87
N GLU A 203 -15.92 7.44 14.93
CA GLU A 203 -16.54 6.16 15.21
C GLU A 203 -15.48 5.06 15.40
N VAL A 204 -15.13 4.82 16.66
CA VAL A 204 -14.34 3.66 17.08
C VAL A 204 -15.30 2.56 17.54
N LEU A 205 -15.28 1.43 16.84
CA LEU A 205 -16.15 0.31 17.12
C LEU A 205 -15.46 -0.70 18.03
N GLU A 206 -15.89 -0.75 19.28
CA GLU A 206 -15.34 -1.68 20.27
C GLU A 206 -16.26 -2.88 20.49
N SER A 207 -15.64 -4.02 20.77
CA SER A 207 -16.34 -5.25 21.15
C SER A 207 -15.59 -5.91 22.31
N PRO A 208 -16.26 -6.14 23.45
CA PRO A 208 -15.61 -6.68 24.63
C PRO A 208 -15.23 -8.15 24.44
N ALA A 209 -14.19 -8.57 25.16
CA ALA A 209 -13.84 -9.99 25.25
C ALA A 209 -14.94 -10.79 25.96
N HIS A 210 -15.07 -12.06 25.61
CA HIS A 210 -16.02 -13.00 26.22
C HIS A 210 -15.33 -14.33 26.55
N GLY A 211 -15.78 -14.99 27.63
CA GLY A 211 -15.23 -16.28 28.09
C GLY A 211 -13.81 -16.16 28.65
N ASP A 212 -12.99 -17.17 28.41
CA ASP A 212 -11.59 -17.28 28.88
C ASP A 212 -10.72 -16.06 28.52
N PHE A 213 -11.00 -15.35 27.41
CA PHE A 213 -10.29 -14.11 27.05
C PHE A 213 -10.54 -12.94 28.00
N VAL A 214 -11.49 -13.04 28.93
CA VAL A 214 -11.73 -12.02 29.97
C VAL A 214 -10.84 -12.24 31.19
N ARG A 215 -10.41 -13.49 31.46
CA ARG A 215 -9.80 -13.88 32.74
C ARG A 215 -8.40 -14.47 32.61
N ASP A 216 -8.15 -15.31 31.62
CA ASP A 216 -6.94 -16.13 31.54
C ASP A 216 -5.90 -15.64 30.51
N ASP A 217 -6.35 -15.13 29.35
CA ASP A 217 -5.48 -14.59 28.30
C ASP A 217 -6.16 -13.39 27.62
N PRO A 218 -6.01 -12.15 28.13
CA PRO A 218 -6.65 -10.97 27.56
C PRO A 218 -6.04 -10.61 26.20
N ARG A 219 -6.50 -11.29 25.15
CA ARG A 219 -6.14 -10.97 23.76
C ARG A 219 -7.03 -9.85 23.25
N HIS A 220 -6.38 -8.75 22.92
CA HIS A 220 -6.99 -7.61 22.28
C HIS A 220 -6.39 -7.43 20.88
N LEU A 221 -7.25 -7.35 19.86
CA LEU A 221 -6.86 -7.03 18.51
C LEU A 221 -7.42 -5.65 18.13
N LYS A 222 -6.53 -4.74 17.75
CA LYS A 222 -6.89 -3.49 17.09
C LYS A 222 -6.79 -3.67 15.58
N VAL A 223 -7.88 -3.47 14.86
CA VAL A 223 -7.93 -3.52 13.39
C VAL A 223 -8.14 -2.11 12.84
N LEU A 224 -7.21 -1.65 12.01
CA LEU A 224 -7.25 -0.36 11.34
C LEU A 224 -7.55 -0.57 9.85
N PHE A 225 -8.51 0.16 9.30
CA PHE A 225 -8.78 0.16 7.85
C PHE A 225 -8.31 1.47 7.23
N ILE A 226 -7.38 1.38 6.29
CA ILE A 226 -6.77 2.52 5.60
C ILE A 226 -6.97 2.42 4.08
N SER A 227 -6.92 3.55 3.40
CA SER A 227 -7.04 3.67 1.94
C SER A 227 -5.91 4.52 1.35
N ALA A 228 -5.92 4.74 0.03
CA ALA A 228 -4.90 5.57 -0.62
C ALA A 228 -4.93 7.05 -0.16
N GLU A 229 -6.08 7.54 0.30
CA GLU A 229 -6.23 8.91 0.81
C GLU A 229 -5.44 9.12 2.11
N ASP A 230 -5.30 8.06 2.92
CA ASP A 230 -4.54 8.10 4.18
C ASP A 230 -3.01 8.04 3.97
N GLY A 231 -2.56 8.15 2.73
CA GLY A 231 -1.15 8.08 2.36
C GLY A 231 -0.59 9.45 2.05
N ARG A 232 -0.49 9.74 0.76
CA ARG A 232 0.12 10.99 0.27
C ARG A 232 -0.75 12.20 0.56
N ASP A 233 -2.06 12.04 0.50
CA ASP A 233 -2.99 13.16 0.68
C ASP A 233 -2.96 13.63 2.15
N SER A 234 -2.97 12.70 3.12
CA SER A 234 -2.77 13.06 4.53
C SER A 234 -1.43 13.75 4.82
N MET A 235 -0.34 13.40 4.11
CA MET A 235 0.93 14.14 4.25
C MET A 235 0.81 15.58 3.71
N VAL A 236 0.12 15.77 2.60
CA VAL A 236 -0.13 17.10 2.03
C VAL A 236 -1.03 17.91 2.97
N ASP A 237 -2.06 17.31 3.54
CA ASP A 237 -2.95 17.99 4.47
C ASP A 237 -2.25 18.34 5.78
N LEU A 238 -1.47 17.44 6.37
CA LEU A 238 -0.66 17.73 7.55
C LEU A 238 0.32 18.88 7.30
N THR A 239 1.04 18.84 6.17
CA THR A 239 1.99 19.92 5.84
C THR A 239 1.30 21.25 5.57
N ARG A 240 0.09 21.24 4.98
CA ARG A 240 -0.75 22.44 4.85
C ARG A 240 -1.13 22.99 6.23
N THR A 241 -1.62 22.15 7.15
CA THR A 241 -1.99 22.55 8.51
C THR A 241 -0.80 23.12 9.28
N LEU A 242 0.37 22.46 9.22
CA LEU A 242 1.61 22.95 9.86
C LEU A 242 2.06 24.30 9.27
N ALA A 243 1.96 24.47 7.95
CA ALA A 243 2.28 25.74 7.29
C ALA A 243 1.33 26.86 7.71
N GLU A 244 0.03 26.60 7.80
CA GLU A 244 -0.96 27.57 8.29
C GLU A 244 -0.74 27.95 9.75
N MET A 245 -0.46 26.97 10.62
CA MET A 245 -0.13 27.21 12.02
C MET A 245 1.12 28.08 12.14
N SER A 246 2.12 27.85 11.28
CA SER A 246 3.32 28.67 11.24
C SER A 246 3.05 30.10 10.76
N GLN A 247 2.23 30.27 9.73
CA GLN A 247 1.81 31.60 9.25
C GLN A 247 1.02 32.39 10.30
N LYS A 248 0.20 31.70 11.10
CA LYS A 248 -0.55 32.28 12.23
C LYS A 248 0.32 32.54 13.48
N GLY A 249 1.63 32.23 13.42
CA GLY A 249 2.57 32.43 14.52
C GLY A 249 2.41 31.44 15.68
N LYS A 250 1.64 30.35 15.49
CA LYS A 250 1.45 29.30 16.52
C LYS A 250 2.61 28.29 16.58
N LEU A 251 3.39 28.18 15.51
CA LEU A 251 4.49 27.24 15.38
C LEU A 251 5.66 27.91 14.65
N HIS A 252 6.88 27.81 15.17
CA HIS A 252 8.03 28.33 14.44
C HIS A 252 8.46 27.32 13.37
N PRO A 253 8.90 27.74 12.14
CA PRO A 253 9.31 26.79 11.10
C PRO A 253 10.43 25.82 11.49
N ARG A 254 11.23 26.18 12.50
CA ARG A 254 12.31 25.32 13.05
C ARG A 254 11.78 24.20 13.95
N ASP A 255 10.56 24.32 14.43
CA ASP A 255 9.93 23.33 15.31
C ASP A 255 9.36 22.15 14.49
N ILE A 256 9.26 22.31 13.16
CA ILE A 256 8.82 21.27 12.24
C ILE A 256 9.98 20.26 12.05
N SER A 257 10.04 19.27 12.92
CA SER A 257 10.99 18.15 12.85
C SER A 257 10.36 16.91 12.23
N THR A 258 11.20 15.94 11.86
CA THR A 258 10.72 14.61 11.43
C THR A 258 9.92 13.92 12.53
N ASP A 259 10.27 14.14 13.80
CA ASP A 259 9.64 13.51 14.95
C ASP A 259 8.24 14.07 15.19
N LEU A 260 8.03 15.38 14.94
CA LEU A 260 6.70 15.99 14.98
C LEU A 260 5.81 15.39 13.89
N ILE A 261 6.31 15.31 12.65
CA ILE A 261 5.56 14.72 11.53
C ILE A 261 5.25 13.25 11.82
N ASP A 262 6.20 12.52 12.40
CA ASP A 262 6.03 11.12 12.76
C ASP A 262 4.96 10.92 13.83
N ALA A 263 4.94 11.75 14.88
CA ALA A 263 3.93 11.70 15.93
C ALA A 263 2.54 12.01 15.37
N GLU A 264 2.39 13.10 14.61
CA GLU A 264 1.10 13.52 14.04
C GLU A 264 0.55 12.48 13.04
N LEU A 265 1.39 11.91 12.18
CA LEU A 265 0.95 10.87 11.23
C LEU A 265 0.66 9.54 11.95
N SER A 266 1.44 9.18 12.98
CA SER A 266 1.23 7.93 13.73
C SER A 266 -0.06 7.96 14.54
N GLU A 267 -0.37 9.10 15.14
CA GLU A 267 -1.61 9.31 15.89
C GLU A 267 -2.82 9.48 14.97
N GLY A 268 -2.67 10.24 13.88
CA GLY A 268 -3.76 10.55 12.96
C GLY A 268 -4.16 9.41 12.03
N ILE A 269 -3.20 8.55 11.64
CA ILE A 269 -3.41 7.53 10.62
C ILE A 269 -3.15 6.14 11.19
N MET A 270 -1.88 5.80 11.41
CA MET A 270 -1.48 4.49 11.93
C MET A 270 -0.03 4.50 12.41
N PRO A 271 0.32 3.67 13.41
CA PRO A 271 1.72 3.45 13.78
C PRO A 271 2.48 2.70 12.68
N GLU A 272 3.81 2.76 12.69
CA GLU A 272 4.65 2.01 11.75
C GLU A 272 4.41 0.49 11.87
N PRO A 273 4.14 -0.23 10.76
CA PRO A 273 4.03 -1.68 10.78
C PRO A 273 5.42 -2.33 10.79
N ASP A 274 5.53 -3.44 11.50
CA ASP A 274 6.76 -4.25 11.51
C ASP A 274 6.86 -5.12 10.25
N LEU A 275 5.71 -5.63 9.77
CA LEU A 275 5.60 -6.51 8.62
C LEU A 275 4.44 -6.05 7.73
N LEU A 276 4.67 -5.93 6.42
CA LEU A 276 3.67 -5.66 5.41
C LEU A 276 3.55 -6.87 4.47
N ILE A 277 2.36 -7.45 4.38
CA ILE A 277 2.09 -8.58 3.47
C ILE A 277 1.28 -8.08 2.27
N SER A 278 1.85 -8.22 1.08
CA SER A 278 1.13 -7.99 -0.18
C SER A 278 0.61 -9.33 -0.72
N PHE A 279 -0.71 -9.51 -0.73
CA PHE A 279 -1.37 -10.67 -1.33
C PHE A 279 -1.57 -10.52 -2.86
N ALA A 280 -0.59 -9.90 -3.52
CA ALA A 280 -0.56 -9.70 -4.96
C ALA A 280 0.47 -10.65 -5.62
N PRO A 281 0.34 -10.94 -6.93
CA PRO A 281 1.26 -11.84 -7.63
C PRO A 281 2.65 -11.24 -7.86
N TYR A 282 2.79 -9.93 -7.68
CA TYR A 282 4.02 -9.17 -7.80
C TYR A 282 4.07 -8.09 -6.72
N VAL A 283 5.30 -7.63 -6.40
CA VAL A 283 5.51 -6.56 -5.44
C VAL A 283 4.95 -5.27 -6.03
N ASP A 284 3.81 -4.86 -5.49
CA ASP A 284 3.20 -3.57 -5.77
C ASP A 284 2.46 -3.12 -4.51
N LEU A 285 2.83 -1.93 -4.05
CA LEU A 285 2.26 -1.30 -2.86
C LEU A 285 1.00 -0.51 -3.17
N ASP A 286 0.68 -0.31 -4.44
CA ASP A 286 -0.59 0.26 -4.92
C ASP A 286 -0.99 1.60 -4.28
N GLY A 287 0.00 2.41 -3.88
CA GLY A 287 -0.22 3.70 -3.20
C GLY A 287 -0.36 3.61 -1.69
N TYR A 288 0.06 2.51 -1.06
CA TYR A 288 0.17 2.37 0.39
C TYR A 288 0.90 3.57 1.04
N PRO A 289 0.50 4.02 2.25
CA PRO A 289 1.13 5.15 2.93
C PRO A 289 2.66 5.05 2.98
N PRO A 290 3.41 5.99 2.37
CA PRO A 290 4.85 5.86 2.22
C PRO A 290 5.64 6.18 3.49
N TRP A 291 5.11 7.05 4.36
CA TRP A 291 5.78 7.46 5.59
C TRP A 291 5.97 6.32 6.61
N PRO A 292 4.93 5.53 6.97
CA PRO A 292 5.09 4.53 8.02
C PRO A 292 5.92 3.29 7.63
N ILE A 293 6.27 3.10 6.35
CA ILE A 293 6.92 1.86 5.86
C ILE A 293 8.46 1.92 5.80
N ARG A 294 9.09 2.85 6.51
CA ARG A 294 10.56 3.11 6.42
C ARG A 294 11.41 1.91 6.85
N LEU A 295 10.98 1.21 7.90
CA LEU A 295 11.67 0.05 8.48
C LEU A 295 10.81 -1.22 8.46
N THR A 296 9.74 -1.22 7.68
CA THR A 296 8.80 -2.34 7.58
C THR A 296 9.37 -3.42 6.67
N GLU A 297 9.31 -4.66 7.13
CA GLU A 297 9.67 -5.80 6.29
C GLU A 297 8.51 -6.07 5.32
N ILE A 298 8.78 -6.03 4.01
CA ILE A 298 7.75 -6.23 2.98
C ILE A 298 7.85 -7.66 2.45
N PHE A 299 6.77 -8.42 2.59
CA PHE A 299 6.66 -9.77 2.07
C PHE A 299 5.62 -9.85 0.94
N CYS A 300 6.03 -10.44 -0.17
CA CYS A 300 5.16 -10.74 -1.32
C CYS A 300 5.53 -12.13 -1.83
N LEU A 301 4.54 -13.01 -1.94
CA LEU A 301 4.74 -14.33 -2.50
C LEU A 301 4.49 -14.28 -4.02
N PRO A 302 5.47 -14.64 -4.85
CA PRO A 302 5.32 -14.55 -6.30
C PRO A 302 4.21 -15.47 -6.81
N ASP A 303 3.46 -14.97 -7.79
CA ASP A 303 2.32 -15.64 -8.44
C ASP A 303 1.16 -15.99 -7.47
N ASN A 304 1.11 -15.38 -6.29
CA ASN A 304 -0.02 -15.51 -5.37
C ASN A 304 -1.22 -14.67 -5.84
N GLN A 305 -2.41 -15.28 -5.89
CA GLN A 305 -3.63 -14.64 -6.41
C GLN A 305 -4.70 -14.37 -5.33
N GLY A 306 -4.45 -14.75 -4.07
CA GLY A 306 -5.46 -14.59 -3.03
C GLY A 306 -4.90 -14.67 -1.62
N VAL A 307 -5.77 -14.45 -0.65
CA VAL A 307 -5.41 -14.54 0.77
C VAL A 307 -5.38 -16.01 1.20
N GLY A 308 -4.24 -16.44 1.71
CA GLY A 308 -4.03 -17.81 2.15
C GLY A 308 -3.18 -17.90 3.40
N TYR A 309 -3.55 -18.79 4.32
CA TYR A 309 -2.84 -18.96 5.59
C TYR A 309 -1.37 -19.34 5.40
N GLN A 310 -1.04 -20.09 4.35
CA GLN A 310 0.36 -20.45 4.06
C GLN A 310 1.22 -19.24 3.69
N VAL A 311 0.63 -18.27 2.98
CA VAL A 311 1.32 -17.01 2.64
C VAL A 311 1.57 -16.24 3.93
N PHE A 312 0.57 -16.15 4.80
CA PHE A 312 0.67 -15.54 6.12
C PHE A 312 1.77 -16.19 6.98
N LEU A 313 1.79 -17.52 7.10
CA LEU A 313 2.80 -18.23 7.89
C LEU A 313 4.21 -18.08 7.31
N ARG A 314 4.37 -18.12 5.98
CA ARG A 314 5.66 -17.86 5.31
C ARG A 314 6.14 -16.43 5.56
N ALA A 315 5.24 -15.45 5.53
CA ALA A 315 5.56 -14.07 5.85
C ALA A 315 6.11 -13.94 7.27
N LEU A 316 5.42 -14.55 8.25
CA LEU A 316 5.85 -14.55 9.63
C LEU A 316 7.20 -15.26 9.82
N ASN A 317 7.43 -16.38 9.15
CA ASN A 317 8.71 -17.09 9.22
C ASN A 317 9.86 -16.26 8.61
N ASN A 318 9.62 -15.56 7.52
CA ASN A 318 10.62 -14.67 6.93
C ASN A 318 10.92 -13.49 7.85
N TYR A 319 9.90 -12.84 8.41
CA TYR A 319 10.07 -11.80 9.42
C TYR A 319 10.85 -12.31 10.64
N ALA A 320 10.56 -13.54 11.09
CA ALA A 320 11.22 -14.13 12.25
C ALA A 320 12.74 -14.28 12.07
N ASN A 321 13.16 -14.54 10.83
CA ASN A 321 14.56 -14.74 10.44
C ASN A 321 15.24 -13.47 9.88
N ALA A 322 14.50 -12.37 9.69
CA ALA A 322 15.02 -11.12 9.16
C ALA A 322 16.05 -10.46 10.09
N GLN A 323 17.01 -9.74 9.51
CA GLN A 323 18.06 -9.03 10.26
C GLN A 323 17.90 -7.52 10.13
N PHE A 324 17.52 -6.86 11.22
CA PHE A 324 17.37 -5.41 11.26
C PHE A 324 18.68 -4.75 11.69
N ARG A 325 19.43 -4.24 10.72
CA ARG A 325 20.75 -3.62 10.96
C ARG A 325 20.67 -2.15 11.34
N LYS A 326 19.56 -1.47 11.03
CA LYS A 326 19.31 -0.06 11.38
C LYS A 326 20.53 0.85 11.13
N GLY A 327 21.22 0.64 10.01
CA GLY A 327 22.40 1.42 9.60
C GLY A 327 23.73 1.02 10.24
N LYS A 328 23.83 -0.11 10.94
CA LYS A 328 25.07 -0.64 11.55
C LYS A 328 25.64 -1.85 10.83
#